data_AF-A0A816FMM7-F1
#
_entry.id   AF-A0A816FMM7-F1
#
_cell.length_a   1.000
_cell.length_b   1.000
_cell.length_c   1.000
_cell.angle_alpha   90.00
_cell.angle_beta   90.00
_cell.angle_gamma   90.00
#
_symmetry.space_group_name_H-M   'P 1'
#
loop_
_entity.id
_entity.type
_entity.pdbx_description
1 polymer ?
#
loop_
_entity_poly.entity_id
_entity_poly.type
_entity_poly.pdbx_seq_one_letter_code
_entity_poly.pdbx_strand_id
1 'polypeptide(L)'
;MFILLIYYLTGIIINENHRINIKFLSITGDSPALSKILNFIGHGGYYCCNFCYTRGISILQDILDVSLPYAILIDYQHVSLLRHTKTVLKAIYKQLKPSDRERFDNKLKYQSFPHFFNRQMKPFNKFSFIKAVELRNILFYGFLPLSFEFINIQQLAHFALFICSIRLYHSQPPMFGDKTQAIADKLFEQYYKHHRIFYSNIQNYVLHLHRHFGTQYRNYGSLANIGCFHQEDQIGHISKNIHGSNYYSDLIVHYYSIDFYLHTQISHTEYKTISKPIDLNVDIIIYDYPIIIQHHNKICTCLNPLTCISIYRRCVIHNRMFHSLIYNKRGKSNSYFISYNKSANDCIKYFGRIILFFSCINRNYAIVQRHIQNQNISYLFRTSPYFFLLEKPLDKCFILLSKEPSDLFDVININHVIKHCITFEFQQQLIVTEVSAYHEHD
;
A
#
# COMPACT_ATOMS: atom_id res chain seq x y z
N MET A 1 -18.69 -5.94 19.20
CA MET A 1 -19.62 -6.89 18.56
C MET A 1 -19.27 -6.88 17.08
N PHE A 2 -18.48 -7.84 16.63
CA PHE A 2 -17.98 -7.88 15.24
C PHE A 2 -18.84 -8.86 14.45
N ILE A 3 -19.57 -8.34 13.47
CA ILE A 3 -20.39 -9.12 12.55
C ILE A 3 -19.45 -9.56 11.41
N LEU A 4 -19.16 -10.86 11.38
CA LEU A 4 -18.62 -11.51 10.20
C LEU A 4 -19.74 -11.51 9.16
N LEU A 5 -19.51 -10.95 7.97
CA LEU A 5 -20.43 -11.14 6.85
C LEU A 5 -20.20 -12.55 6.29
N ILE A 6 -20.70 -13.55 7.00
CA ILE A 6 -20.97 -14.87 6.41
C ILE A 6 -22.24 -14.69 5.62
N TYR A 7 -22.13 -14.69 4.29
CA TYR A 7 -23.31 -14.90 3.46
C TYR A 7 -23.91 -16.26 3.85
N TYR A 8 -25.02 -16.19 4.58
CA TYR A 8 -25.93 -17.30 4.75
C TYR A 8 -26.49 -17.64 3.39
N LEU A 9 -26.15 -18.82 2.88
CA LEU A 9 -26.98 -19.62 2.01
C LEU A 9 -26.47 -21.05 2.18
N THR A 10 -27.14 -21.82 3.03
CA THR A 10 -27.19 -23.28 2.86
C THR A 10 -27.67 -23.50 1.44
N GLY A 11 -26.76 -23.86 0.54
CA GLY A 11 -26.90 -23.88 -0.92
C GLY A 11 -28.19 -23.34 -1.54
N ILE A 12 -28.11 -22.33 -2.40
CA ILE A 12 -29.29 -21.82 -3.11
C ILE A 12 -29.92 -22.99 -3.89
N ILE A 13 -31.14 -23.38 -3.51
CA ILE A 13 -32.00 -24.24 -4.32
C ILE A 13 -32.74 -23.30 -5.27
N ILE A 14 -32.31 -23.25 -6.53
CA ILE A 14 -33.03 -22.52 -7.57
C ILE A 14 -34.00 -23.52 -8.23
N ASN A 15 -35.29 -23.21 -8.19
CA ASN A 15 -36.36 -23.96 -8.87
C ASN A 15 -36.40 -25.47 -8.55
N GLU A 16 -36.32 -25.85 -7.26
CA GLU A 16 -36.46 -27.21 -6.72
C GLU A 16 -35.51 -28.30 -7.26
N ASN A 17 -34.74 -28.03 -8.33
CA ASN A 17 -33.92 -28.98 -9.07
C ASN A 17 -32.44 -28.56 -9.19
N HIS A 18 -32.08 -27.33 -8.83
CA HIS A 18 -30.68 -26.87 -8.88
C HIS A 18 -30.13 -26.54 -7.49
N ARG A 19 -29.27 -27.42 -6.96
CA ARG A 19 -28.53 -27.19 -5.72
C ARG A 19 -27.20 -26.51 -6.02
N ILE A 20 -27.05 -25.25 -5.62
CA ILE A 20 -25.75 -24.57 -5.65
C ILE A 20 -24.98 -24.93 -4.39
N ASN A 21 -23.92 -25.74 -4.51
CA ASN A 21 -23.05 -26.07 -3.37
C ASN A 21 -22.11 -24.90 -3.07
N ILE A 22 -22.34 -24.22 -1.95
CA ILE A 22 -21.48 -23.15 -1.46
C ILE A 22 -20.38 -23.78 -0.59
N LYS A 23 -19.12 -23.57 -0.97
CA LYS A 23 -17.95 -24.01 -0.19
C LYS A 23 -17.21 -22.79 0.34
N PHE A 24 -17.06 -22.71 1.67
CA PHE A 24 -16.24 -21.69 2.30
C PHE A 24 -14.76 -22.06 2.22
N LEU A 25 -14.04 -21.43 1.30
CA LEU A 25 -12.62 -21.72 1.07
C LEU A 25 -11.73 -21.25 2.22
N SER A 26 -12.05 -20.12 2.85
CA SER A 26 -11.24 -19.58 3.93
C SER A 26 -12.00 -18.58 4.81
N ILE A 27 -11.46 -18.34 6.01
CA ILE A 27 -11.91 -17.29 6.92
C ILE A 27 -10.73 -16.40 7.33
N THR A 28 -10.96 -15.09 7.44
CA THR A 28 -10.01 -14.10 7.96
C THR A 28 -10.70 -13.24 9.03
N GLY A 29 -9.93 -12.72 9.98
CA GLY A 29 -10.47 -11.88 11.05
C GLY A 29 -9.48 -11.64 12.17
N ASP A 30 -9.88 -10.81 13.13
CA ASP A 30 -9.09 -10.61 14.34
C ASP A 30 -9.05 -11.89 15.21
N SER A 31 -8.01 -12.01 16.04
CA SER A 31 -7.80 -13.23 16.82
C SER A 31 -8.96 -13.56 17.80
N PRO A 32 -9.61 -12.57 18.46
CA PRO A 32 -10.81 -12.81 19.24
C PRO A 32 -12.00 -13.37 18.44
N ALA A 33 -12.31 -12.83 17.24
CA ALA A 33 -13.40 -13.35 16.42
C ALA A 33 -13.10 -14.77 15.91
N LEU A 34 -11.87 -14.99 15.42
CA LEU A 34 -11.45 -16.32 14.97
C LEU A 34 -11.53 -17.35 16.09
N SER A 35 -11.13 -17.00 17.31
CA SER A 35 -11.20 -17.88 18.48
C SER A 35 -12.64 -18.31 18.80
N LYS A 36 -13.60 -17.38 18.75
CA LYS A 36 -15.02 -17.68 18.95
C LYS A 36 -15.58 -18.59 17.86
N ILE A 37 -15.27 -18.30 16.59
CA ILE A 37 -15.78 -19.04 15.43
C ILE A 37 -15.22 -20.47 15.40
N LEU A 38 -13.95 -20.63 15.74
CA LEU A 38 -13.28 -21.92 15.72
C LEU A 38 -13.50 -22.72 17.01
N ASN A 39 -14.24 -22.18 17.99
CA ASN A 39 -14.29 -22.67 19.37
C ASN A 39 -12.90 -23.00 19.92
N PHE A 40 -11.96 -22.11 19.61
CA PHE A 40 -10.57 -22.24 20.02
C PHE A 40 -10.37 -21.35 21.24
N ILE A 41 -9.96 -21.93 22.37
CA ILE A 41 -9.61 -21.16 23.57
C ILE A 41 -8.21 -20.57 23.36
N GLY A 42 -8.15 -19.47 22.60
CA GLY A 42 -6.95 -18.69 22.37
C GLY A 42 -6.83 -17.51 23.33
N HIS A 43 -5.58 -17.16 23.66
CA HIS A 43 -5.12 -15.98 24.43
C HIS A 43 -4.88 -16.12 25.94
N GLY A 44 -4.42 -17.30 26.40
CA GLY A 44 -3.85 -17.48 27.75
C GLY A 44 -3.79 -18.90 28.29
N GLY A 45 -4.01 -19.94 27.47
CA GLY A 45 -4.07 -21.35 27.88
C GLY A 45 -3.30 -22.31 26.94
N TYR A 46 -3.76 -23.58 26.83
CA TYR A 46 -3.03 -24.75 26.32
C TYR A 46 -2.45 -24.66 24.87
N TYR A 47 -3.05 -23.92 23.93
CA TYR A 47 -2.51 -23.74 22.57
C TYR A 47 -2.65 -22.28 22.10
N CYS A 48 -1.54 -21.67 21.65
CA CYS A 48 -1.46 -20.24 21.33
C CYS A 48 -1.57 -19.88 19.84
N CYS A 49 -1.64 -20.87 18.92
CA CYS A 49 -1.62 -20.65 17.47
C CYS A 49 -2.56 -21.61 16.72
N ASN A 50 -3.42 -21.06 15.87
CA ASN A 50 -4.39 -21.82 15.06
C ASN A 50 -3.74 -22.63 13.92
N PHE A 51 -2.48 -22.36 13.58
CA PHE A 51 -1.77 -23.00 12.46
C PHE A 51 -0.90 -24.17 12.90
N CYS A 52 -0.36 -24.13 14.12
CA CYS A 52 0.51 -25.18 14.66
C CYS A 52 -0.25 -26.31 15.37
N TYR A 53 -1.58 -26.36 15.18
CA TYR A 53 -2.56 -27.32 15.69
C TYR A 53 -2.12 -28.34 16.76
N THR A 54 -2.91 -28.35 17.83
CA THR A 54 -3.82 -29.49 18.05
C THR A 54 -5.25 -29.05 17.69
N ARG A 55 -6.05 -29.89 17.01
CA ARG A 55 -7.42 -29.58 16.54
C ARG A 55 -8.44 -29.58 17.69
N GLY A 56 -9.40 -28.65 17.65
CA GLY A 56 -10.57 -28.61 18.54
C GLY A 56 -11.89 -28.75 17.76
N ILE A 57 -12.99 -28.99 18.48
CA ILE A 57 -14.36 -29.14 17.94
C ILE A 57 -15.06 -27.77 17.97
N SER A 58 -15.60 -27.29 16.84
CA SER A 58 -16.25 -25.96 16.74
C SER A 58 -17.73 -25.99 17.13
N ILE A 59 -18.22 -24.96 17.82
CA ILE A 59 -19.66 -24.74 18.08
C ILE A 59 -20.45 -24.59 16.77
N LEU A 60 -19.82 -24.12 15.69
CA LEU A 60 -20.47 -24.05 14.38
C LEU A 60 -20.72 -25.43 13.76
N GLN A 61 -20.00 -26.47 14.21
CA GLN A 61 -20.22 -27.83 13.74
C GLN A 61 -21.58 -28.39 14.19
N ASP A 62 -22.09 -27.92 15.33
CA ASP A 62 -23.38 -28.35 15.88
C ASP A 62 -24.55 -27.43 15.47
N ILE A 63 -24.25 -26.23 14.96
CA ILE A 63 -25.25 -25.21 14.58
C ILE A 63 -25.45 -25.13 13.06
N LEU A 64 -24.46 -25.53 12.25
CA LEU A 64 -24.49 -25.40 10.79
C LEU A 64 -24.09 -26.71 10.10
N ASP A 65 -24.86 -27.13 9.09
CA ASP A 65 -24.49 -28.15 8.08
C ASP A 65 -23.41 -27.62 7.10
N VAL A 66 -22.46 -26.85 7.61
CA VAL A 66 -21.40 -26.21 6.83
C VAL A 66 -20.07 -26.79 7.30
N SER A 67 -19.35 -27.43 6.38
CA SER A 67 -17.99 -27.89 6.65
C SER A 67 -17.12 -26.74 7.14
N LEU A 68 -16.31 -26.98 8.18
CA LEU A 68 -15.30 -26.03 8.65
C LEU A 68 -14.50 -25.44 7.47
N PRO A 69 -14.15 -24.14 7.51
CA PRO A 69 -13.43 -23.50 6.41
C PRO A 69 -12.13 -24.25 6.14
N TYR A 70 -11.80 -24.44 4.86
CA TYR A 70 -10.61 -25.20 4.45
C TYR A 70 -9.30 -24.56 4.95
N ALA A 71 -9.30 -23.26 5.22
CA ALA A 71 -8.16 -22.56 5.79
C ALA A 71 -8.54 -21.34 6.64
N ILE A 72 -7.65 -21.02 7.56
CA ILE A 72 -7.67 -19.77 8.33
C ILE A 72 -6.58 -18.88 7.74
N LEU A 73 -6.91 -17.64 7.44
CA LEU A 73 -5.96 -16.65 6.96
C LEU A 73 -5.59 -15.70 8.09
N ILE A 74 -4.30 -15.37 8.14
CA ILE A 74 -3.75 -14.38 9.05
C ILE A 74 -3.95 -13.01 8.45
N ASP A 75 -4.72 -12.19 9.15
CA ASP A 75 -4.86 -10.80 8.78
C ASP A 75 -3.63 -9.98 9.18
N TYR A 76 -2.88 -9.49 8.19
CA TYR A 76 -1.70 -8.67 8.42
C TYR A 76 -2.04 -7.29 9.02
N GLN A 77 -3.27 -6.78 8.81
CA GLN A 77 -3.70 -5.53 9.41
C GLN A 77 -3.68 -5.63 10.94
N HIS A 78 -4.36 -6.63 11.50
CA HIS A 78 -4.42 -6.81 12.93
C HIS A 78 -3.11 -7.33 13.52
N VAL A 79 -2.46 -8.27 12.85
CA VAL A 79 -1.27 -8.95 13.36
C VAL A 79 -0.04 -8.06 13.19
N SER A 80 0.28 -7.67 11.96
CA SER A 80 1.52 -6.93 11.67
C SER A 80 1.39 -5.45 12.01
N LEU A 81 0.32 -4.77 11.62
CA LEU A 81 0.22 -3.32 11.83
C LEU A 81 -0.23 -2.96 13.26
N LEU A 82 -1.46 -3.31 13.62
CA LEU A 82 -2.09 -2.85 14.87
C LEU A 82 -1.46 -3.43 16.13
N ARG A 83 -0.91 -4.65 16.07
CA ARG A 83 -0.22 -5.30 17.19
C ARG A 83 1.29 -5.11 17.12
N HIS A 84 1.96 -5.74 16.15
CA HIS A 84 3.43 -5.79 16.15
C HIS A 84 4.08 -4.42 15.92
N THR A 85 3.82 -3.81 14.77
CA THR A 85 4.37 -2.50 14.39
C THR A 85 4.05 -1.45 15.43
N LYS A 86 2.78 -1.34 15.87
CA LYS A 86 2.40 -0.38 16.91
C LYS A 86 3.21 -0.56 18.20
N THR A 87 3.44 -1.79 18.64
CA THR A 87 4.19 -2.08 19.88
C THR A 87 5.67 -1.73 19.73
N VAL A 88 6.29 -2.12 18.62
CA VAL A 88 7.71 -1.84 18.34
C VAL A 88 7.95 -0.33 18.17
N LEU A 89 7.11 0.35 17.39
CA LEU A 89 7.21 1.81 17.21
C LEU A 89 7.06 2.56 18.53
N LYS A 90 6.13 2.14 19.40
CA LYS A 90 5.97 2.72 20.74
C LYS A 90 7.22 2.51 21.61
N ALA A 91 7.87 1.36 21.50
CA ALA A 91 9.10 1.07 22.24
C ALA A 91 10.27 1.94 21.75
N ILE A 92 10.45 2.03 20.43
CA ILE A 92 11.45 2.90 19.80
C ILE A 92 11.22 4.36 20.22
N TYR A 93 9.99 4.86 20.08
CA TYR A 93 9.67 6.25 20.39
C TYR A 93 9.92 6.62 21.86
N LYS A 94 9.70 5.68 22.79
CA LYS A 94 10.02 5.87 24.22
C LYS A 94 11.52 5.99 24.50
N GLN A 95 12.38 5.47 23.62
CA GLN A 95 13.84 5.60 23.77
C GLN A 95 14.35 6.97 23.32
N LEU A 96 13.58 7.69 22.48
CA LEU A 96 13.97 9.01 21.98
C LEU A 96 13.87 10.09 23.07
N LYS A 97 14.73 11.10 22.99
CA LYS A 97 14.66 12.31 23.83
C LYS A 97 13.41 13.13 23.49
N PRO A 98 12.85 13.91 24.43
CA PRO A 98 11.65 14.73 24.18
C PRO A 98 11.78 15.66 22.95
N SER A 99 12.92 16.31 22.75
CA SER A 99 13.19 17.16 21.57
C SER A 99 13.15 16.38 20.26
N ASP A 100 13.71 15.17 20.25
CA ASP A 100 13.74 14.32 19.06
C ASP A 100 12.35 13.75 18.75
N ARG A 101 11.55 13.46 19.78
CA ARG A 101 10.14 13.07 19.61
C ARG A 101 9.33 14.15 18.91
N GLU A 102 9.47 15.41 19.32
CA GLU A 102 8.77 16.53 18.69
C GLU A 102 9.19 16.72 17.23
N ARG A 103 10.50 16.69 16.96
CA ARG A 103 11.03 16.78 15.59
C ARG A 103 10.55 15.63 14.71
N PHE A 104 10.52 14.41 15.24
CA PHE A 104 10.03 13.24 14.51
C PHE A 104 8.51 13.32 14.26
N ASP A 105 7.73 13.74 15.25
CA ASP A 105 6.29 13.96 15.11
C ASP A 105 5.96 15.03 14.06
N ASN A 106 6.74 16.12 14.01
CA ASN A 106 6.59 17.14 12.97
C ASN A 106 6.92 16.59 11.58
N LYS A 107 7.99 15.80 11.45
CA LYS A 107 8.31 15.12 10.18
C LYS A 107 7.19 14.19 9.73
N LEU A 108 6.57 13.44 10.64
CA LEU A 108 5.42 12.58 10.32
C LEU A 108 4.20 13.40 9.88
N LYS A 109 3.89 14.48 10.61
CA LYS A 109 2.69 15.31 10.39
C LYS A 109 2.71 16.05 9.06
N TYR A 110 3.86 16.58 8.65
CA TYR A 110 3.99 17.44 7.47
C TYR A 110 4.46 16.70 6.22
N GLN A 111 4.63 15.38 6.30
CA GLN A 111 4.97 14.57 5.12
C GLN A 111 3.84 14.63 4.09
N SER A 112 4.18 15.07 2.88
CA SER A 112 3.24 15.09 1.75
C SER A 112 3.07 13.71 1.11
N PHE A 113 1.84 13.37 0.78
CA PHE A 113 1.46 12.16 0.05
C PHE A 113 0.73 12.50 -1.25
N PRO A 114 0.63 11.56 -2.21
CA PRO A 114 -0.29 11.67 -3.33
C PRO A 114 -1.73 11.92 -2.87
N HIS A 115 -2.52 12.60 -3.70
CA HIS A 115 -3.84 13.14 -3.34
C HIS A 115 -4.88 12.07 -2.97
N PHE A 116 -4.75 10.84 -3.49
CA PHE A 116 -5.64 9.73 -3.21
C PHE A 116 -5.38 9.08 -1.84
N PHE A 117 -4.33 9.48 -1.13
CA PHE A 117 -4.15 9.04 0.26
C PHE A 117 -5.16 9.74 1.17
N ASN A 118 -6.29 9.07 1.42
CA ASN A 118 -7.35 9.54 2.33
C ASN A 118 -6.86 9.79 3.76
N ARG A 119 -5.80 9.08 4.19
CA ARG A 119 -5.16 9.27 5.50
C ARG A 119 -3.65 9.39 5.36
N GLN A 120 -3.10 10.44 5.93
CA GLN A 120 -1.64 10.65 6.03
C GLN A 120 -1.08 10.00 7.30
N MET A 121 0.23 10.09 7.50
CA MET A 121 0.87 9.61 8.72
C MET A 121 0.44 10.46 9.92
N LYS A 122 0.31 9.82 11.08
CA LYS A 122 0.04 10.50 12.34
C LYS A 122 1.28 10.55 13.23
N PRO A 123 1.46 11.67 13.95
CA PRO A 123 2.40 11.75 15.07
C PRO A 123 2.22 10.63 16.09
N PHE A 124 3.34 10.18 16.65
CA PHE A 124 3.42 9.14 17.67
C PHE A 124 2.96 9.61 19.05
N ASN A 125 2.98 10.91 19.34
CA ASN A 125 2.31 11.44 20.53
C ASN A 125 0.79 11.14 20.59
N LYS A 126 0.18 10.73 19.46
CA LYS A 126 -1.22 10.31 19.35
C LYS A 126 -1.39 8.79 19.13
N PHE A 127 -0.45 7.96 19.58
CA PHE A 127 -0.47 6.49 19.39
C PHE A 127 -1.82 5.80 19.63
N SER A 128 -2.58 6.23 20.63
CA SER A 128 -3.91 5.67 20.95
C SER A 128 -4.90 5.82 19.79
N PHE A 129 -4.77 6.87 18.98
CA PHE A 129 -5.67 7.23 17.89
C PHE A 129 -5.12 6.91 16.49
N ILE A 130 -3.96 6.24 16.41
CA ILE A 130 -3.40 5.81 15.13
C ILE A 130 -4.14 4.56 14.66
N LYS A 131 -4.71 4.64 13.45
CA LYS A 131 -5.41 3.56 12.75
C LYS A 131 -4.45 2.67 11.96
N ALA A 132 -4.94 1.50 11.53
CA ALA A 132 -4.16 0.56 10.73
C ALA A 132 -3.61 1.18 9.43
N VAL A 133 -4.43 1.94 8.69
CA VAL A 133 -4.01 2.61 7.44
C VAL A 133 -2.84 3.57 7.68
N GLU A 134 -2.89 4.30 8.80
CA GLU A 134 -1.86 5.28 9.19
C GLU A 134 -0.56 4.54 9.57
N LEU A 135 -0.66 3.40 10.28
CA LEU A 135 0.48 2.53 10.58
C LEU A 135 1.07 1.88 9.32
N ARG A 136 0.25 1.50 8.33
CA ARG A 136 0.73 1.00 7.03
C ARG A 136 1.59 2.05 6.34
N ASN A 137 1.10 3.29 6.27
CA ASN A 137 1.81 4.37 5.60
C ASN A 137 3.13 4.69 6.29
N ILE A 138 3.15 4.64 7.63
CA ILE A 138 4.38 4.72 8.43
C ILE A 138 5.30 3.55 8.11
N LEU A 139 4.82 2.30 8.17
CA LEU A 139 5.65 1.11 8.02
C LEU A 139 6.27 1.01 6.62
N PHE A 140 5.49 1.21 5.56
CA PHE A 140 5.92 0.96 4.19
C PHE A 140 6.68 2.13 3.57
N TYR A 141 6.36 3.35 3.98
CA TYR A 141 6.88 4.53 3.31
C TYR A 141 7.68 5.42 4.26
N GLY A 142 7.10 5.80 5.41
CA GLY A 142 7.66 6.91 6.19
C GLY A 142 8.74 6.55 7.20
N PHE A 143 8.66 5.38 7.84
CA PHE A 143 9.47 5.11 9.03
C PHE A 143 10.97 5.11 8.72
N LEU A 144 11.42 4.33 7.73
CA LEU A 144 12.84 4.27 7.37
C LEU A 144 13.40 5.64 6.96
N PRO A 145 12.82 6.36 5.97
CA PRO A 145 13.35 7.65 5.54
C PRO A 145 13.39 8.71 6.64
N LEU A 146 12.39 8.72 7.53
CA LEU A 146 12.24 9.78 8.54
C LEU A 146 13.03 9.51 9.82
N SER A 147 13.53 8.28 10.04
CA SER A 147 14.10 7.88 11.34
C SER A 147 15.62 7.83 11.43
N PHE A 148 16.34 7.97 10.31
CA PHE A 148 17.81 7.94 10.28
C PHE A 148 18.48 8.92 11.24
N GLU A 149 17.87 10.08 11.47
CA GLU A 149 18.42 11.11 12.38
C GLU A 149 18.17 10.83 13.86
N PHE A 150 17.25 9.90 14.18
CA PHE A 150 16.75 9.70 15.54
C PHE A 150 17.12 8.33 16.12
N ILE A 151 17.37 7.34 15.26
CA ILE A 151 17.56 5.94 15.64
C ILE A 151 18.96 5.49 15.20
N ASN A 152 19.66 4.76 16.08
CA ASN A 152 20.95 4.19 15.73
C ASN A 152 20.83 3.19 14.56
N ILE A 153 21.87 3.11 13.73
CA ILE A 153 21.82 2.34 12.48
C ILE A 153 21.60 0.84 12.70
N GLN A 154 22.03 0.28 13.83
CA GLN A 154 21.85 -1.15 14.13
C GLN A 154 20.39 -1.49 14.41
N GLN A 155 19.72 -0.70 15.24
CA GLN A 155 18.29 -0.85 15.54
C GLN A 155 17.43 -0.54 14.32
N LEU A 156 17.80 0.48 13.54
CA LEU A 156 17.11 0.83 12.31
C LEU A 156 17.22 -0.29 11.26
N ALA A 157 18.42 -0.85 11.08
CA ALA A 157 18.65 -1.99 10.19
C ALA A 157 17.87 -3.23 10.65
N HIS A 158 17.85 -3.50 11.96
CA HIS A 158 17.09 -4.61 12.49
C HIS A 158 15.60 -4.45 12.18
N PHE A 159 15.01 -3.26 12.39
CA PHE A 159 13.61 -3.04 12.01
C PHE A 159 13.38 -3.02 10.50
N ALA A 160 14.38 -2.62 9.70
CA ALA A 160 14.32 -2.70 8.25
C ALA A 160 14.13 -4.14 7.76
N LEU A 161 14.66 -5.16 8.46
CA LEU A 161 14.40 -6.57 8.14
C LEU A 161 12.89 -6.85 8.15
N PHE A 162 12.20 -6.41 9.20
CA PHE A 162 10.75 -6.56 9.34
C PHE A 162 9.99 -5.79 8.26
N ILE A 163 10.35 -4.52 8.02
CA ILE A 163 9.71 -3.68 6.99
C ILE A 163 9.84 -4.33 5.61
N CYS A 164 11.05 -4.74 5.23
CA CYS A 164 11.32 -5.37 3.94
C CYS A 164 10.58 -6.71 3.81
N SER A 165 10.56 -7.56 4.85
CA SER A 165 9.78 -8.80 4.84
C SER A 165 8.30 -8.56 4.57
N ILE A 166 7.65 -7.66 5.32
CA ILE A 166 6.23 -7.39 5.12
C ILE A 166 5.99 -6.80 3.72
N ARG A 167 6.80 -5.83 3.28
CA ARG A 167 6.66 -5.24 1.94
C ARG A 167 6.81 -6.29 0.83
N LEU A 168 7.69 -7.26 1.01
CA LEU A 168 7.84 -8.38 0.07
C LEU A 168 6.57 -9.22 -0.01
N TYR A 169 6.04 -9.69 1.12
CA TYR A 169 4.78 -10.45 1.12
C TYR A 169 3.57 -9.61 0.69
N HIS A 170 3.63 -8.30 0.83
CA HIS A 170 2.57 -7.37 0.42
C HIS A 170 2.65 -7.03 -1.08
N SER A 171 3.84 -7.07 -1.68
CA SER A 171 4.07 -6.60 -3.05
C SER A 171 3.24 -7.33 -4.11
N GLN A 172 2.63 -6.55 -5.01
CA GLN A 172 2.06 -7.04 -6.27
C GLN A 172 2.49 -6.14 -7.45
N PRO A 173 3.01 -6.72 -8.54
CA PRO A 173 3.47 -8.12 -8.66
C PRO A 173 4.64 -8.45 -7.69
N PRO A 174 5.00 -9.74 -7.51
CA PRO A 174 6.09 -10.15 -6.62
C PRO A 174 7.40 -9.44 -6.95
N MET A 175 7.97 -8.75 -5.97
CA MET A 175 9.07 -7.80 -6.18
C MET A 175 10.37 -8.45 -6.71
N PHE A 176 10.60 -9.73 -6.42
CA PHE A 176 11.72 -10.55 -6.91
C PHE A 176 11.24 -11.82 -7.62
N GLY A 177 10.05 -11.79 -8.24
CA GLY A 177 9.44 -12.98 -8.86
C GLY A 177 9.29 -14.13 -7.85
N ASP A 178 9.62 -15.34 -8.28
CA ASP A 178 9.48 -16.57 -7.46
C ASP A 178 10.36 -16.57 -6.20
N LYS A 179 11.43 -15.76 -6.19
CA LYS A 179 12.35 -15.65 -5.04
C LYS A 179 11.81 -14.76 -3.93
N THR A 180 10.72 -14.01 -4.17
CA THR A 180 10.15 -13.03 -3.23
C THR A 180 9.88 -13.66 -1.86
N GLN A 181 9.21 -14.82 -1.83
CA GLN A 181 8.87 -15.51 -0.59
C GLN A 181 10.14 -15.92 0.19
N ALA A 182 11.08 -16.58 -0.48
CA ALA A 182 12.29 -17.09 0.16
C ALA A 182 13.18 -15.98 0.73
N ILE A 183 13.23 -14.81 0.07
CA ILE A 183 13.93 -13.63 0.60
C ILE A 183 13.21 -13.10 1.84
N ALA A 184 11.87 -12.97 1.79
CA ALA A 184 11.07 -12.47 2.90
C ALA A 184 11.18 -13.37 4.15
N ASP A 185 11.14 -14.69 3.95
CA ASP A 185 11.30 -15.70 5.01
C ASP A 185 12.65 -15.52 5.73
N LYS A 186 13.77 -15.37 4.99
CA LYS A 186 15.11 -15.16 5.55
C LYS A 186 15.23 -13.87 6.36
N LEU A 187 14.66 -12.78 5.85
CA LEU A 187 14.65 -11.49 6.54
C LEU A 187 13.89 -11.59 7.88
N PHE A 188 12.76 -12.29 7.87
CA PHE A 188 11.96 -12.50 9.09
C PHE A 188 12.66 -13.39 10.09
N GLU A 189 13.24 -14.50 9.65
CA GLU A 189 14.03 -15.38 10.51
C GLU A 189 15.10 -14.60 11.27
N GLN A 190 15.86 -13.77 10.55
CA GLN A 190 16.89 -12.93 11.15
C GLN A 190 16.31 -11.85 12.08
N TYR A 191 15.20 -11.22 11.69
CA TYR A 191 14.50 -10.25 12.54
C TYR A 191 14.11 -10.88 13.88
N TYR A 192 13.52 -12.08 13.87
CA TYR A 192 13.09 -12.77 15.09
C TYR A 192 14.27 -13.25 15.94
N LYS A 193 15.32 -13.80 15.30
CA LYS A 193 16.53 -14.28 16.00
C LYS A 193 17.12 -13.19 16.90
N HIS A 194 17.16 -11.95 16.43
CA HIS A 194 17.76 -10.82 17.15
C HIS A 194 16.72 -9.88 17.78
N HIS A 195 15.43 -10.23 17.80
CA HIS A 195 14.36 -9.36 18.32
C HIS A 195 14.58 -8.95 19.77
N ARG A 196 15.00 -9.89 20.63
CA ARG A 196 15.22 -9.62 22.06
C ARG A 196 16.35 -8.64 22.32
N ILE A 197 17.30 -8.51 21.39
CA ILE A 197 18.45 -7.59 21.52
C ILE A 197 17.96 -6.13 21.49
N PHE A 198 16.98 -5.82 20.65
CA PHE A 198 16.49 -4.44 20.46
C PHE A 198 15.17 -4.14 21.18
N TYR A 199 14.35 -5.16 21.42
CA TYR A 199 12.98 -5.04 21.91
C TYR A 199 12.72 -6.07 23.02
N SER A 200 13.52 -6.01 24.08
CA SER A 200 13.35 -6.87 25.25
C SER A 200 11.91 -6.76 25.78
N ASN A 201 11.35 -7.89 26.20
CA ASN A 201 9.98 -8.00 26.74
C ASN A 201 8.83 -7.71 25.75
N ILE A 202 9.11 -7.50 24.46
CA ILE A 202 8.09 -7.30 23.41
C ILE A 202 7.90 -8.61 22.62
N GLN A 203 7.81 -9.73 23.33
CA GLN A 203 7.49 -11.01 22.70
C GLN A 203 6.03 -11.37 22.95
N ASN A 204 5.28 -11.50 21.87
CA ASN A 204 3.89 -11.89 21.91
C ASN A 204 3.66 -12.98 20.85
N TYR A 205 2.49 -13.62 20.93
CA TYR A 205 2.10 -14.67 19.99
C TYR A 205 2.08 -14.20 18.52
N VAL A 206 1.96 -12.88 18.28
CA VAL A 206 1.97 -12.28 16.95
C VAL A 206 3.31 -12.50 16.23
N LEU A 207 4.44 -12.52 16.96
CA LEU A 207 5.74 -12.88 16.38
C LEU A 207 5.72 -14.30 15.80
N HIS A 208 5.04 -15.23 16.48
CA HIS A 208 4.89 -16.59 15.99
C HIS A 208 3.99 -16.66 14.75
N LEU A 209 2.90 -15.88 14.71
CA LEU A 209 2.00 -15.85 13.55
C LEU A 209 2.71 -15.47 12.24
N HIS A 210 3.67 -14.54 12.28
CA HIS A 210 4.42 -14.16 11.09
C HIS A 210 5.23 -15.31 10.47
N ARG A 211 5.55 -16.38 11.21
CA ARG A 211 6.22 -17.58 10.64
C ARG A 211 5.35 -18.29 9.60
N HIS A 212 4.04 -18.08 9.64
CA HIS A 212 3.08 -18.69 8.72
C HIS A 212 2.81 -17.81 7.49
N PHE A 213 3.36 -16.59 7.42
CA PHE A 213 3.20 -15.71 6.25
C PHE A 213 3.79 -16.30 4.98
N GLY A 214 4.91 -17.03 5.07
CA GLY A 214 5.49 -17.72 3.91
C GLY A 214 4.51 -18.72 3.30
N THR A 215 3.90 -19.56 4.13
CA THR A 215 2.88 -20.55 3.71
C THR A 215 1.63 -19.86 3.16
N GLN A 216 1.14 -18.84 3.85
CA GLN A 216 -0.03 -18.07 3.39
C GLN A 216 0.23 -17.39 2.06
N TYR A 217 1.40 -16.76 1.88
CA TYR A 217 1.78 -16.11 0.64
C TYR A 217 1.86 -17.10 -0.52
N ARG A 218 2.43 -18.28 -0.29
CA ARG A 218 2.50 -19.34 -1.30
C ARG A 218 1.12 -19.83 -1.74
N ASN A 219 0.20 -19.98 -0.79
CA ASN A 219 -1.11 -20.58 -1.04
C ASN A 219 -2.14 -19.57 -1.57
N TYR A 220 -2.05 -18.30 -1.14
CA TYR A 220 -3.09 -17.28 -1.37
C TYR A 220 -2.58 -16.01 -2.04
N GLY A 221 -1.27 -15.90 -2.31
CA GLY A 221 -0.67 -14.71 -2.91
C GLY A 221 -0.42 -13.60 -1.90
N SER A 222 -0.31 -12.36 -2.38
CA SER A 222 0.16 -11.27 -1.52
C SER A 222 -0.83 -10.90 -0.42
N LEU A 223 -0.27 -10.47 0.72
CA LEU A 223 -1.03 -10.02 1.88
C LEU A 223 -1.96 -8.83 1.57
N ALA A 224 -1.67 -8.08 0.50
CA ALA A 224 -2.50 -6.96 0.07
C ALA A 224 -3.93 -7.37 -0.35
N ASN A 225 -4.14 -8.64 -0.65
CA ASN A 225 -5.44 -9.18 -1.07
C ASN A 225 -6.17 -9.91 0.07
N ILE A 226 -5.51 -10.08 1.23
CA ILE A 226 -5.98 -10.96 2.33
C ILE A 226 -6.27 -10.15 3.61
N GLY A 227 -5.92 -8.85 3.60
CA GLY A 227 -6.14 -7.96 4.74
C GLY A 227 -7.62 -7.65 5.02
N CYS A 228 -7.91 -7.29 6.27
CA CYS A 228 -9.26 -6.96 6.73
C CYS A 228 -9.73 -5.50 6.46
N PHE A 229 -8.95 -4.71 5.69
CA PHE A 229 -9.20 -3.28 5.47
C PHE A 229 -10.58 -3.02 4.87
N HIS A 230 -10.90 -3.72 3.77
CA HIS A 230 -12.17 -3.55 3.06
C HIS A 230 -13.36 -3.97 3.92
N GLN A 231 -13.23 -5.06 4.69
CA GLN A 231 -14.31 -5.50 5.58
C GLN A 231 -14.58 -4.46 6.67
N GLU A 232 -13.54 -3.89 7.30
CA GLU A 232 -13.72 -2.86 8.31
C GLU A 232 -14.35 -1.58 7.75
N ASP A 233 -13.92 -1.15 6.56
CA ASP A 233 -14.49 0.03 5.91
C ASP A 233 -15.95 -0.21 5.51
N GLN A 234 -16.30 -1.41 5.02
CA GLN A 234 -17.68 -1.81 4.76
C GLN A 234 -18.53 -1.81 6.03
N ILE A 235 -18.04 -2.37 7.14
CA ILE A 235 -18.73 -2.33 8.44
C ILE A 235 -18.93 -0.88 8.89
N GLY A 236 -17.91 -0.04 8.71
CA GLY A 236 -17.97 1.39 8.99
C GLY A 236 -18.98 2.15 8.12
N HIS A 237 -19.14 1.76 6.87
CA HIS A 237 -20.14 2.31 5.95
C HIS A 237 -21.56 1.92 6.36
N ILE A 238 -21.79 0.61 6.52
CA ILE A 238 -23.08 0.04 6.92
C ILE A 238 -23.56 0.65 8.24
N SER A 239 -22.69 0.72 9.25
CA SER A 239 -23.04 1.27 10.57
C SER A 239 -23.42 2.75 10.56
N LYS A 240 -22.96 3.55 9.58
CA LYS A 240 -23.35 4.97 9.46
C LYS A 240 -24.72 5.14 8.80
N ASN A 241 -25.08 4.22 7.91
CA ASN A 241 -26.31 4.31 7.11
C ASN A 241 -27.51 3.68 7.82
N ILE A 242 -27.31 3.04 8.98
CA ILE A 242 -28.38 2.46 9.78
C ILE A 242 -28.67 3.36 10.97
N HIS A 243 -29.93 3.74 11.11
CA HIS A 243 -30.42 4.53 12.23
C HIS A 243 -31.51 3.74 12.97
N GLY A 244 -31.29 3.44 14.25
CA GLY A 244 -32.24 2.73 15.11
C GLY A 244 -31.72 1.39 15.65
N SER A 245 -32.31 0.92 16.76
CA SER A 245 -31.96 -0.35 17.43
C SER A 245 -32.90 -1.51 17.12
N ASN A 246 -34.08 -1.23 16.58
CA ASN A 246 -35.08 -2.25 16.22
C ASN A 246 -34.83 -2.73 14.78
N TYR A 247 -34.91 -4.05 14.56
CA TYR A 247 -34.71 -4.67 13.24
C TYR A 247 -33.35 -4.34 12.58
N TYR A 248 -32.32 -4.17 13.41
CA TYR A 248 -30.97 -3.76 12.96
C TYR A 248 -30.42 -4.68 11.85
N SER A 249 -30.63 -6.00 11.99
CA SER A 249 -30.22 -7.00 11.00
C SER A 249 -30.92 -6.79 9.65
N ASP A 250 -32.22 -6.53 9.66
CA ASP A 250 -33.03 -6.35 8.44
C ASP A 250 -32.67 -5.04 7.74
N LEU A 251 -32.36 -3.98 8.51
CA LEU A 251 -31.85 -2.71 7.98
C LEU A 251 -30.49 -2.88 7.31
N ILE A 252 -29.56 -3.68 7.90
CA ILE A 252 -28.28 -4.01 7.25
C ILE A 252 -28.53 -4.63 5.88
N VAL A 253 -29.37 -5.67 5.83
CA VAL A 253 -29.65 -6.41 4.59
C VAL A 253 -30.28 -5.48 3.56
N HIS A 254 -31.29 -4.69 3.95
CA HIS A 254 -31.99 -3.78 3.06
C HIS A 254 -31.08 -2.74 2.41
N TYR A 255 -30.29 -2.00 3.19
CA TYR A 255 -29.40 -0.97 2.65
C TYR A 255 -28.26 -1.58 1.82
N TYR A 256 -27.72 -2.71 2.25
CA TYR A 256 -26.69 -3.41 1.48
C TYR A 256 -27.23 -3.89 0.13
N SER A 257 -28.44 -4.46 0.08
CA SER A 257 -29.07 -4.91 -1.17
C SER A 257 -29.30 -3.76 -2.15
N ILE A 258 -29.72 -2.59 -1.66
CA ILE A 258 -29.89 -1.38 -2.49
C ILE A 258 -28.54 -0.95 -3.08
N ASP A 259 -27.51 -0.80 -2.25
CA ASP A 259 -26.19 -0.40 -2.72
C ASP A 259 -25.61 -1.40 -3.73
N PHE A 260 -25.72 -2.70 -3.45
CA PHE A 260 -25.26 -3.75 -4.36
C PHE A 260 -25.96 -3.67 -5.73
N TYR A 261 -27.27 -3.44 -5.72
CA TYR A 261 -28.05 -3.28 -6.96
C TYR A 261 -27.63 -2.01 -7.73
N LEU A 262 -27.46 -0.88 -7.05
CA LEU A 262 -27.01 0.36 -7.69
C LEU A 262 -25.62 0.22 -8.30
N HIS A 263 -24.68 -0.43 -7.59
CA HIS A 263 -23.33 -0.65 -8.08
C HIS A 263 -23.26 -1.63 -9.26
N THR A 264 -24.06 -2.70 -9.25
CA THR A 264 -24.12 -3.65 -10.36
C THR A 264 -24.64 -3.01 -11.65
N GLN A 265 -25.63 -2.12 -11.55
CA GLN A 265 -26.13 -1.35 -12.70
C GLN A 265 -25.06 -0.42 -13.29
N ILE A 266 -24.25 0.23 -12.45
CA ILE A 266 -23.14 1.11 -12.89
C ILE A 266 -21.98 0.29 -13.49
N SER A 267 -21.75 -0.94 -13.02
CA SER A 267 -20.65 -1.78 -13.50
C SER A 267 -20.84 -2.38 -14.90
N HIS A 268 -22.07 -2.37 -15.44
CA HIS A 268 -22.38 -2.88 -16.78
C HIS A 268 -21.94 -1.92 -17.91
N THR A 269 -21.50 -0.70 -17.60
CA THR A 269 -20.74 0.12 -18.55
C THR A 269 -19.27 -0.31 -18.53
N GLU A 270 -18.85 -1.04 -19.57
CA GLU A 270 -17.47 -1.50 -19.77
C GLU A 270 -16.46 -0.37 -19.54
N TYR A 271 -15.74 -0.40 -18.42
CA TYR A 271 -14.60 0.48 -18.18
C TYR A 271 -13.44 0.03 -19.08
N LYS A 272 -13.41 0.49 -20.33
CA LYS A 272 -12.15 0.52 -21.08
C LYS A 272 -11.16 1.35 -20.26
N THR A 273 -10.04 0.75 -19.88
CA THR A 273 -8.87 1.43 -19.30
C THR A 273 -8.36 2.47 -20.30
N ILE A 274 -8.90 3.68 -20.23
CA ILE A 274 -8.54 4.76 -21.14
C ILE A 274 -7.60 5.71 -20.38
N SER A 275 -6.31 5.62 -20.71
CA SER A 275 -5.35 6.65 -20.32
C SER A 275 -5.64 7.90 -21.13
N LYS A 276 -6.07 8.98 -20.47
CA LYS A 276 -6.41 10.25 -21.13
C LYS A 276 -5.99 11.47 -20.31
N PRO A 277 -5.42 12.49 -20.95
CA PRO A 277 -5.26 13.78 -20.30
C PRO A 277 -6.63 14.41 -20.02
N ILE A 278 -6.71 15.15 -18.93
CA ILE A 278 -7.91 15.86 -18.47
C ILE A 278 -7.49 17.26 -17.98
N ASP A 279 -8.43 18.18 -17.81
CA ASP A 279 -8.12 19.53 -17.30
C ASP A 279 -7.23 20.32 -18.27
N LEU A 280 -7.79 20.64 -19.44
CA LEU A 280 -7.16 21.43 -20.50
C LEU A 280 -6.79 22.82 -19.96
N ASN A 281 -5.55 23.24 -20.22
CA ASN A 281 -5.04 24.55 -19.85
C ASN A 281 -4.80 25.39 -21.10
N VAL A 282 -5.67 26.37 -21.32
CA VAL A 282 -5.58 27.29 -22.47
C VAL A 282 -4.66 28.48 -22.21
N ASP A 283 -4.29 28.73 -20.95
CA ASP A 283 -3.52 29.92 -20.57
C ASP A 283 -2.00 29.73 -20.71
N ILE A 284 -1.53 28.52 -21.05
CA ILE A 284 -0.09 28.25 -21.18
C ILE A 284 0.37 28.58 -22.60
N ILE A 285 1.39 29.43 -22.68
CA ILE A 285 2.09 29.75 -23.92
C ILE A 285 3.02 28.59 -24.26
N ILE A 286 2.71 27.85 -25.34
CA ILE A 286 3.47 26.65 -25.76
C ILE A 286 4.97 26.98 -26.00
N TYR A 287 5.27 28.19 -26.47
CA TYR A 287 6.62 28.65 -26.75
C TYR A 287 7.52 28.77 -25.51
N ASP A 288 6.95 28.83 -24.31
CA ASP A 288 7.70 28.79 -23.04
C ASP A 288 8.33 27.41 -22.78
N TYR A 289 7.95 26.39 -23.58
CA TYR A 289 8.45 25.02 -23.47
C TYR A 289 9.09 24.56 -24.79
N PRO A 290 10.36 24.94 -25.06
CA PRO A 290 11.06 24.58 -26.30
C PRO A 290 11.08 23.08 -26.60
N ILE A 291 11.08 22.24 -25.56
CA ILE A 291 11.05 20.78 -25.69
C ILE A 291 9.77 20.25 -26.33
N ILE A 292 8.62 20.92 -26.12
CA ILE A 292 7.36 20.59 -26.77
C ILE A 292 7.48 20.83 -28.28
N ILE A 293 8.01 22.00 -28.65
CA ILE A 293 8.21 22.39 -30.06
C ILE A 293 9.19 21.42 -30.74
N GLN A 294 10.30 21.09 -30.09
CA GLN A 294 11.26 20.12 -30.61
C GLN A 294 10.62 18.73 -30.78
N HIS A 295 9.77 18.31 -29.85
CA HIS A 295 9.06 17.03 -29.99
C HIS A 295 8.06 17.08 -31.14
N HIS A 296 7.26 18.14 -31.23
CA HIS A 296 6.32 18.38 -32.31
C HIS A 296 6.99 18.29 -33.67
N ASN A 297 8.09 19.03 -33.89
CA ASN A 297 8.80 19.04 -35.17
C ASN A 297 9.39 17.68 -35.57
N LYS A 298 9.55 16.75 -34.62
CA LYS A 298 9.98 15.37 -34.90
C LYS A 298 8.84 14.45 -35.35
N ILE A 299 7.60 14.73 -34.93
CA ILE A 299 6.46 13.82 -35.14
C ILE A 299 5.36 14.40 -36.02
N CYS A 300 5.37 15.72 -36.24
CA CYS A 300 4.38 16.47 -37.02
C CYS A 300 5.07 17.27 -38.12
N THR A 301 4.42 17.35 -39.27
CA THR A 301 4.86 18.14 -40.43
C THR A 301 4.13 19.50 -40.52
N CYS A 302 3.23 19.82 -39.59
CA CYS A 302 2.51 21.08 -39.66
C CYS A 302 3.40 22.28 -39.30
N LEU A 303 3.10 23.44 -39.88
CA LEU A 303 3.86 24.67 -39.66
C LEU A 303 3.47 25.41 -38.38
N ASN A 304 2.28 25.15 -37.84
CA ASN A 304 1.74 25.83 -36.66
C ASN A 304 1.50 24.84 -35.50
N PRO A 305 2.41 24.78 -34.51
CA PRO A 305 2.28 23.90 -33.34
C PRO A 305 0.98 24.12 -32.54
N LEU A 306 0.41 25.33 -32.57
CA LEU A 306 -0.81 25.67 -31.82
C LEU A 306 -2.04 24.87 -32.28
N THR A 307 -2.06 24.38 -33.52
CA THR A 307 -3.21 23.61 -34.03
C THR A 307 -3.15 22.13 -33.66
N CYS A 308 -1.96 21.63 -33.31
CA CYS A 308 -1.73 20.21 -33.03
C CYS A 308 -1.49 19.92 -31.56
N ILE A 309 -1.21 20.95 -30.75
CA ILE A 309 -0.79 20.79 -29.35
C ILE A 309 -1.86 21.30 -28.40
N SER A 310 -2.15 20.50 -27.39
CA SER A 310 -3.03 20.88 -26.29
C SER A 310 -2.36 20.51 -24.97
N ILE A 311 -2.35 21.43 -24.00
CA ILE A 311 -1.66 21.26 -22.71
C ILE A 311 -2.69 20.97 -21.61
N TYR A 312 -2.34 20.08 -20.68
CA TYR A 312 -3.23 19.62 -19.63
C TYR A 312 -2.53 19.61 -18.26
N ARG A 313 -3.30 19.93 -17.22
CA ARG A 313 -2.80 19.96 -15.83
C ARG A 313 -2.80 18.57 -15.19
N ARG A 314 -3.65 17.67 -15.67
CA ARG A 314 -3.87 16.35 -15.07
C ARG A 314 -4.00 15.26 -16.14
N CYS A 315 -3.81 14.02 -15.75
CA CYS A 315 -3.97 12.88 -16.64
C CYS A 315 -4.50 11.68 -15.87
N VAL A 316 -5.45 10.95 -16.44
CA VAL A 316 -5.82 9.62 -15.96
C VAL A 316 -4.94 8.63 -16.68
N ILE A 317 -4.17 7.83 -15.94
CA ILE A 317 -3.26 6.82 -16.47
C ILE A 317 -3.52 5.53 -15.69
N HIS A 318 -3.86 4.44 -16.37
CA HIS A 318 -4.23 3.17 -15.72
C HIS A 318 -5.30 3.34 -14.63
N ASN A 319 -6.38 4.08 -14.95
CA ASN A 319 -7.48 4.43 -14.05
C ASN A 319 -7.09 5.26 -12.80
N ARG A 320 -5.90 5.87 -12.80
CA ARG A 320 -5.42 6.68 -11.67
C ARG A 320 -5.15 8.10 -12.13
N MET A 321 -5.54 9.07 -11.31
CA MET A 321 -5.27 10.48 -11.60
C MET A 321 -3.81 10.81 -11.26
N PHE A 322 -3.12 11.51 -12.15
CA PHE A 322 -1.80 12.06 -11.97
C PHE A 322 -1.87 13.57 -12.15
N HIS A 323 -1.07 14.30 -11.37
CA HIS A 323 -0.99 15.76 -11.46
C HIS A 323 0.33 16.18 -12.06
N SER A 324 0.35 17.39 -12.62
CA SER A 324 1.58 18.05 -13.06
C SER A 324 1.94 19.22 -12.15
N LEU A 325 3.14 19.78 -12.28
CA LEU A 325 3.58 20.94 -11.49
C LEU A 325 2.78 22.22 -11.79
N ILE A 326 2.18 22.33 -12.97
CA ILE A 326 1.29 23.43 -13.35
C ILE A 326 -0.11 23.32 -12.72
N TYR A 327 -0.37 22.29 -11.92
CA TYR A 327 -1.65 22.14 -11.22
C TYR A 327 -1.73 23.06 -9.99
N ASN A 328 -2.79 23.87 -9.94
CA ASN A 328 -2.97 24.95 -8.95
C ASN A 328 -2.90 24.49 -7.48
N LYS A 329 -3.17 23.21 -7.18
CA LYS A 329 -3.15 22.66 -5.80
C LYS A 329 -1.86 21.89 -5.45
N ARG A 330 -0.73 22.21 -6.11
CA ARG A 330 0.58 21.53 -5.94
C ARG A 330 1.06 21.40 -4.48
N GLY A 331 0.80 22.40 -3.63
CA GLY A 331 1.30 22.42 -2.25
C GLY A 331 0.59 21.48 -1.26
N LYS A 332 -0.51 20.83 -1.67
CA LYS A 332 -1.29 19.95 -0.79
C LYS A 332 -1.00 18.46 -0.97
N SER A 333 -0.39 18.07 -2.10
CA SER A 333 -0.14 16.66 -2.42
C SER A 333 1.06 16.49 -3.33
N ASN A 334 1.80 15.39 -3.16
CA ASN A 334 2.88 15.00 -4.05
C ASN A 334 2.39 13.99 -5.10
N SER A 335 1.51 14.45 -5.99
CA SER A 335 0.91 13.59 -7.05
C SER A 335 1.58 13.74 -8.42
N TYR A 336 2.68 14.49 -8.48
CA TYR A 336 3.43 14.79 -9.69
C TYR A 336 4.77 14.06 -9.76
N PHE A 337 5.22 13.44 -8.67
CA PHE A 337 6.45 12.66 -8.66
C PHE A 337 6.15 11.20 -9.00
N ILE A 338 6.84 10.67 -10.00
CA ILE A 338 6.55 9.37 -10.60
C ILE A 338 7.81 8.54 -10.83
N SER A 339 7.59 7.24 -11.00
CA SER A 339 8.49 6.36 -11.72
C SER A 339 7.97 6.11 -13.14
N TYR A 340 8.89 5.95 -14.10
CA TYR A 340 8.56 5.79 -15.51
C TYR A 340 9.67 5.07 -16.28
N ASN A 341 9.35 4.60 -17.48
CA ASN A 341 10.32 4.14 -18.48
C ASN A 341 10.35 5.15 -19.64
N LYS A 342 11.46 5.28 -20.37
CA LYS A 342 11.48 6.20 -21.52
C LYS A 342 10.76 5.63 -22.72
N SER A 343 10.85 4.33 -22.91
CA SER A 343 10.20 3.61 -24.01
C SER A 343 9.62 2.27 -23.54
N ALA A 344 8.78 1.65 -24.37
CA ALA A 344 8.21 0.34 -24.06
C ALA A 344 9.28 -0.77 -23.91
N ASN A 345 10.41 -0.63 -24.61
CA ASN A 345 11.51 -1.60 -24.57
C ASN A 345 12.58 -1.25 -23.52
N ASP A 346 12.37 -0.16 -22.78
CA ASP A 346 13.32 0.31 -21.79
C ASP A 346 13.15 -0.47 -20.49
N CYS A 347 14.16 -1.26 -20.14
CA CYS A 347 14.21 -2.02 -18.89
C CYS A 347 14.67 -1.16 -17.70
N ILE A 348 15.10 0.08 -17.95
CA ILE A 348 15.60 0.99 -16.92
C ILE A 348 14.44 1.84 -16.41
N LYS A 349 14.26 1.81 -15.09
CA LYS A 349 13.29 2.65 -14.39
C LYS A 349 13.92 4.00 -14.04
N TYR A 350 13.24 5.08 -14.42
CA TYR A 350 13.60 6.45 -14.10
C TYR A 350 12.63 7.06 -13.10
N PHE A 351 13.04 8.17 -12.49
CA PHE A 351 12.28 8.90 -11.48
C PHE A 351 12.33 10.40 -11.78
N GLY A 352 11.18 11.07 -11.61
CA GLY A 352 11.10 12.48 -11.94
C GLY A 352 9.75 13.10 -11.59
N ARG A 353 9.68 14.41 -11.81
CA ARG A 353 8.49 15.23 -11.60
C ARG A 353 7.84 15.59 -12.93
N ILE A 354 6.54 15.39 -13.04
CA ILE A 354 5.77 15.75 -14.22
C ILE A 354 5.60 17.28 -14.26
N ILE A 355 6.20 17.92 -15.25
CA ILE A 355 6.07 19.36 -15.47
C ILE A 355 4.67 19.70 -15.98
N LEU A 356 4.23 19.01 -17.03
CA LEU A 356 2.92 19.11 -17.66
C LEU A 356 2.60 17.87 -18.50
N PHE A 357 1.33 17.74 -18.87
CA PHE A 357 0.87 16.79 -19.88
C PHE A 357 0.52 17.55 -21.16
N PHE A 358 0.70 16.91 -22.32
CA PHE A 358 0.24 17.49 -23.58
C PHE A 358 -0.20 16.41 -24.57
N SER A 359 -1.07 16.78 -25.49
CA SER A 359 -1.41 15.96 -26.65
C SER A 359 -0.75 16.55 -27.89
N CYS A 360 -0.27 15.69 -28.79
CA CYS A 360 0.23 16.06 -30.11
C CYS A 360 -0.18 14.98 -31.12
N ILE A 361 -0.87 15.36 -32.21
CA ILE A 361 -1.38 14.44 -33.25
C ILE A 361 -2.12 13.24 -32.65
N ASN A 362 -3.11 13.50 -31.79
CA ASN A 362 -3.92 12.47 -31.11
C ASN A 362 -3.15 11.49 -30.22
N ARG A 363 -1.88 11.77 -29.91
CA ARG A 363 -1.08 11.01 -28.94
C ARG A 363 -0.83 11.85 -27.70
N ASN A 364 -0.74 11.19 -26.56
CA ASN A 364 -0.65 11.85 -25.26
C ASN A 364 0.73 11.62 -24.64
N TYR A 365 1.32 12.70 -24.14
CA TYR A 365 2.67 12.74 -23.61
C TYR A 365 2.74 13.46 -22.27
N ALA A 366 3.80 13.19 -21.53
CA ALA A 366 4.19 13.92 -20.33
C ALA A 366 5.62 14.46 -20.50
N ILE A 367 5.84 15.69 -20.03
CA ILE A 367 7.18 16.21 -19.81
C ILE A 367 7.57 15.89 -18.39
N VAL A 368 8.67 15.17 -18.22
CA VAL A 368 9.18 14.77 -16.91
C VAL A 368 10.58 15.35 -16.73
N GLN A 369 10.77 16.09 -15.65
CA GLN A 369 12.10 16.53 -15.24
C GLN A 369 12.72 15.47 -14.32
N ARG A 370 13.92 15.01 -14.70
CA ARG A 370 14.55 13.84 -14.09
C ARG A 370 15.25 14.17 -12.78
N HIS A 371 15.29 13.19 -11.88
CA HIS A 371 16.22 13.16 -10.75
C HIS A 371 17.24 12.03 -10.94
N ILE A 372 18.50 12.28 -10.60
CA ILE A 372 19.59 11.31 -10.83
C ILE A 372 19.75 10.44 -9.60
N GLN A 373 19.84 9.13 -9.80
CA GLN A 373 20.22 8.18 -8.76
C GLN A 373 21.75 8.09 -8.71
N ASN A 374 22.33 8.63 -7.64
CA ASN A 374 23.79 8.64 -7.47
C ASN A 374 24.30 7.43 -6.67
N GLN A 375 23.49 6.94 -5.74
CA GLN A 375 23.86 5.83 -4.87
C GLN A 375 22.64 5.02 -4.44
N ASN A 376 22.90 3.81 -3.96
CA ASN A 376 21.89 2.93 -3.40
C ASN A 376 21.63 3.27 -1.93
N ILE A 377 20.39 3.16 -1.48
CA ILE A 377 20.03 3.46 -0.09
C ILE A 377 20.62 2.44 0.89
N SER A 378 20.84 1.20 0.43
CA SER A 378 21.50 0.14 1.20
C SER A 378 22.86 0.56 1.74
N TYR A 379 23.57 1.45 1.04
CA TYR A 379 24.86 1.97 1.47
C TYR A 379 24.80 2.69 2.82
N LEU A 380 23.66 3.31 3.15
CA LEU A 380 23.43 3.93 4.46
C LEU A 380 23.47 2.90 5.61
N PHE A 381 23.29 1.62 5.29
CA PHE A 381 23.30 0.50 6.23
C PHE A 381 24.60 -0.32 6.19
N ARG A 382 25.64 0.10 5.45
CA ARG A 382 26.88 -0.69 5.25
C ARG A 382 27.61 -1.09 6.54
N THR A 383 27.46 -0.32 7.61
CA THR A 383 28.08 -0.59 8.91
C THR A 383 27.25 -1.55 9.78
N SER A 384 26.06 -1.93 9.34
CA SER A 384 25.17 -2.83 10.05
C SER A 384 25.53 -4.29 9.78
N PRO A 385 25.45 -5.19 10.79
CA PRO A 385 25.62 -6.62 10.58
C PRO A 385 24.54 -7.24 9.67
N TYR A 386 23.46 -6.52 9.37
CA TYR A 386 22.37 -6.97 8.52
C TYR A 386 22.49 -6.53 7.05
N PHE A 387 23.55 -5.81 6.69
CA PHE A 387 23.71 -5.19 5.38
C PHE A 387 23.47 -6.17 4.21
N PHE A 388 24.15 -7.32 4.20
CA PHE A 388 24.05 -8.29 3.10
C PHE A 388 22.64 -8.88 2.91
N LEU A 389 21.84 -8.95 3.98
CA LEU A 389 20.44 -9.38 3.87
C LEU A 389 19.56 -8.26 3.32
N LEU A 390 19.85 -7.02 3.71
CA LEU A 390 19.02 -5.85 3.41
C LEU A 390 19.32 -5.19 2.07
N GLU A 391 20.51 -5.38 1.51
CA GLU A 391 21.00 -4.66 0.33
C GLU A 391 19.96 -4.63 -0.80
N LYS A 392 19.65 -5.79 -1.38
CA LYS A 392 18.70 -5.88 -2.50
C LYS A 392 17.28 -5.47 -2.11
N PRO A 393 16.70 -5.94 -0.98
CA PRO A 393 15.35 -5.54 -0.57
C PRO A 393 15.20 -4.03 -0.36
N LEU A 394 16.18 -3.37 0.26
CA LEU A 394 16.15 -1.93 0.49
C LEU A 394 16.22 -1.16 -0.82
N ASP A 395 17.17 -1.48 -1.68
CA ASP A 395 17.36 -0.79 -2.96
C ASP A 395 16.19 -0.98 -3.93
N LYS A 396 15.38 -2.01 -3.71
CA LYS A 396 14.13 -2.21 -4.46
C LYS A 396 12.95 -1.46 -3.84
N CYS A 397 12.96 -1.29 -2.51
CA CYS A 397 11.90 -0.63 -1.74
C CYS A 397 12.02 0.90 -1.75
N PHE A 398 13.25 1.40 -1.73
CA PHE A 398 13.57 2.81 -1.59
C PHE A 398 14.75 3.15 -2.51
N ILE A 399 14.68 4.34 -3.09
CA ILE A 399 15.64 4.84 -4.07
C ILE A 399 16.20 6.15 -3.55
N LEU A 400 17.50 6.38 -3.70
CA LEU A 400 18.13 7.61 -3.25
C LEU A 400 18.51 8.46 -4.45
N LEU A 401 17.91 9.64 -4.55
CA LEU A 401 18.02 10.55 -5.68
C LEU A 401 18.69 11.87 -5.26
N SER A 402 19.21 12.62 -6.23
CA SER A 402 19.61 14.02 -6.03
C SER A 402 18.43 14.85 -5.53
N LYS A 403 18.67 15.75 -4.57
CA LYS A 403 17.62 16.66 -4.07
C LYS A 403 17.14 17.60 -5.16
N GLU A 404 18.09 18.25 -5.82
CA GLU A 404 17.77 19.06 -6.99
C GLU A 404 17.55 18.16 -8.21
N PRO A 405 16.51 18.46 -9.01
CA PRO A 405 16.32 17.80 -10.30
C PRO A 405 17.48 18.14 -11.23
N SER A 406 17.77 17.28 -12.20
CA SER A 406 18.73 17.62 -13.25
C SER A 406 18.10 18.54 -14.30
N ASP A 407 18.94 19.11 -15.16
CA ASP A 407 18.52 19.85 -16.35
C ASP A 407 18.02 18.92 -17.48
N LEU A 408 17.92 17.62 -17.21
CA LEU A 408 17.45 16.63 -18.17
C LEU A 408 15.93 16.52 -18.10
N PHE A 409 15.31 16.72 -19.26
CA PHE A 409 13.88 16.54 -19.47
C PHE A 409 13.63 15.38 -20.41
N ASP A 410 12.65 14.55 -20.06
CA ASP A 410 12.16 13.47 -20.91
C ASP A 410 10.75 13.79 -21.41
N VAL A 411 10.52 13.59 -22.71
CA VAL A 411 9.18 13.54 -23.29
C VAL A 411 8.80 12.07 -23.44
N ILE A 412 7.84 11.62 -22.63
CA ILE A 412 7.42 10.22 -22.60
C ILE A 412 5.95 10.09 -23.00
N ASN A 413 5.59 8.96 -23.61
CA ASN A 413 4.18 8.59 -23.75
C ASN A 413 3.58 8.38 -22.35
N ILE A 414 2.35 8.85 -22.11
CA ILE A 414 1.71 8.73 -20.79
C ILE A 414 1.58 7.27 -20.33
N ASN A 415 1.53 6.29 -21.24
CA ASN A 415 1.45 4.87 -20.90
C ASN A 415 2.77 4.33 -20.33
N HIS A 416 3.88 5.05 -20.44
CA HIS A 416 5.16 4.67 -19.83
C HIS A 416 5.29 5.15 -18.38
N VAL A 417 4.31 5.89 -17.85
CA VAL A 417 4.23 6.22 -16.42
C VAL A 417 3.81 4.98 -15.63
N ILE A 418 4.60 4.61 -14.64
CA ILE A 418 4.44 3.35 -13.89
C ILE A 418 3.66 3.59 -12.60
N LYS A 419 4.22 4.38 -11.68
CA LYS A 419 3.64 4.60 -10.35
C LYS A 419 3.89 6.03 -9.85
N HIS A 420 2.98 6.52 -9.02
CA HIS A 420 3.25 7.58 -8.06
C HIS A 420 4.35 7.16 -7.10
N CYS A 421 5.13 8.15 -6.69
CA CYS A 421 6.16 8.01 -5.69
C CYS A 421 5.91 8.96 -4.52
N ILE A 422 6.34 8.55 -3.33
CA ILE A 422 6.42 9.39 -2.14
C ILE A 422 7.88 9.76 -1.96
N THR A 423 8.14 11.05 -1.73
CA THR A 423 9.50 11.60 -1.59
C THR A 423 9.72 12.14 -0.18
N PHE A 424 10.89 11.88 0.37
CA PHE A 424 11.32 12.31 1.69
C PHE A 424 12.63 13.08 1.56
N GLU A 425 12.71 14.26 2.16
CA GLU A 425 13.96 15.00 2.23
C GLU A 425 14.94 14.31 3.18
N PHE A 426 16.16 14.08 2.69
CA PHE A 426 17.24 13.48 3.47
C PHE A 426 18.57 14.16 3.10
N GLN A 427 19.03 15.09 3.95
CA GLN A 427 20.25 15.87 3.69
C GLN A 427 20.20 16.57 2.31
N GLN A 428 21.19 16.35 1.44
CA GLN A 428 21.24 16.84 0.06
C GLN A 428 20.63 15.87 -0.97
N GLN A 429 19.84 14.90 -0.49
CA GLN A 429 19.24 13.85 -1.29
C GLN A 429 17.73 13.73 -1.03
N LEU A 430 17.06 12.95 -1.89
CA LEU A 430 15.67 12.54 -1.73
C LEU A 430 15.62 11.03 -1.61
N ILE A 431 15.00 10.54 -0.53
CA ILE A 431 14.59 9.14 -0.46
C ILE A 431 13.22 9.03 -1.13
N VAL A 432 13.11 8.17 -2.12
CA VAL A 432 11.90 7.97 -2.93
C VAL A 432 11.42 6.54 -2.79
N THR A 433 10.11 6.36 -2.65
CA THR A 433 9.49 5.03 -2.65
C THR A 433 8.24 5.02 -3.49
N GLU A 434 8.06 3.96 -4.28
CA GLU A 434 6.85 3.79 -5.09
C GLU A 434 5.67 3.40 -4.21
N VAL A 435 4.48 3.91 -4.55
CA VAL A 435 3.23 3.47 -3.92
C VAL A 435 2.98 1.99 -4.24
N SER A 436 2.77 1.19 -3.20
CA SER A 436 2.36 -0.21 -3.28
C SER A 436 0.85 -0.35 -3.08
N ALA A 437 0.22 -1.27 -3.84
CA ALA A 437 -1.19 -1.65 -3.72
C ALA A 437 -2.18 -0.46 -3.70
N TYR A 438 -2.46 0.13 -4.87
CA TYR A 438 -3.35 1.31 -4.96
C TYR A 438 -4.76 1.06 -4.43
N HIS A 439 -5.29 -0.14 -4.66
CA HIS A 439 -6.63 -0.56 -4.19
C HIS A 439 -6.79 -0.48 -2.68
N GLU A 440 -5.68 -0.38 -1.95
CA GLU A 440 -5.64 -0.29 -0.50
C GLU A 440 -5.62 1.16 0.02
N HIS A 441 -5.41 2.14 -0.87
CA HIS A 441 -5.41 3.58 -0.55
C HIS A 441 -6.62 4.32 -1.10
N ASP A 442 -7.22 3.78 -2.17
CA ASP A 442 -8.38 4.33 -2.87
C ASP A 442 -9.67 4.30 -2.02
#